data_AF-A0A2T0BM13-F1
#
_entry.id   AF-A0A2T0BM13-F1
#
_cell.length_a   1.000
_cell.length_b   1.000
_cell.length_c   1.000
_cell.angle_alpha   90.00
_cell.angle_beta   90.00
_cell.angle_gamma   90.00
#
_symmetry.space_group_name_H-M   'P 1'
#
loop_
_entity.id
_entity.type
_entity.pdbx_description
1 polymer ?
#
loop_
_entity_poly.entity_id
_entity_poly.type
_entity_poly.pdbx_seq_one_letter_code
_entity_poly.pdbx_strand_id
1 'polypeptide(L)'
;MSKRAAAVVIIICSMIIISGFTIVSVGLPKYVKDQSNFKMDYTSSPFDFTVDAGNYSLSLNNKVGENFKNGSEKIMNVVGSKIYSGTSYIIDVTRNVFQNVEDRFTK
;
A
#
# COMPACT_ATOMS: atom_id res chain seq x y z
N MET A 1 -12.04 18.12 10.51
CA MET A 1 -11.32 16.90 10.08
C MET A 1 -10.81 16.15 11.30
N SER A 2 -11.01 14.84 11.39
CA SER A 2 -10.39 14.07 12.48
C SER A 2 -8.88 14.04 12.28
N LYS A 3 -8.09 14.05 13.36
CA LYS A 3 -6.61 13.99 13.28
C LYS A 3 -6.11 12.81 12.44
N ARG A 4 -6.87 11.71 12.43
CA ARG A 4 -6.62 10.51 11.62
C ARG A 4 -6.84 10.76 10.12
N ALA A 5 -7.91 11.45 9.74
CA ALA A 5 -8.17 11.80 8.35
C ALA A 5 -7.09 12.74 7.80
N ALA A 6 -6.67 13.73 8.59
CA ALA A 6 -5.57 14.63 8.19
C ALA A 6 -4.25 13.86 7.99
N ALA A 7 -3.92 12.93 8.90
CA ALA A 7 -2.72 12.09 8.76
C ALA A 7 -2.76 11.22 7.49
N VAL A 8 -3.90 10.60 7.17
CA VAL A 8 -4.05 9.79 5.95
C VAL A 8 -3.87 10.63 4.69
N VAL A 9 -4.45 11.83 4.64
CA VAL A 9 -4.27 12.75 3.51
C VAL A 9 -2.80 13.14 3.33
N ILE A 10 -2.11 13.47 4.42
CA ILE A 10 -0.67 13.81 4.38
C ILE A 10 0.17 12.63 3.85
N ILE A 11 -0.15 11.40 4.25
CA ILE A 11 0.55 10.19 3.79
C ILE A 11 0.34 10.01 2.28
N ILE A 12 -0.90 10.13 1.79
CA ILE A 12 -1.21 9.99 0.36
C ILE A 12 -0.52 11.09 -0.46
N CYS A 13 -0.57 12.34 -0.01
CA CYS A 13 0.13 13.44 -0.68
C CYS A 13 1.64 13.21 -0.73
N SER A 14 2.23 12.73 0.37
CA SER A 14 3.65 12.40 0.43
C SER A 14 4.02 11.29 -0.57
N MET A 15 3.19 10.25 -0.68
CA MET A 15 3.40 9.18 -1.67
C MET A 15 3.39 9.71 -3.10
N ILE A 16 2.43 10.59 -3.45
CA ILE A 16 2.34 11.19 -4.79
C ILE A 16 3.61 12.00 -5.11
N ILE A 17 4.09 12.81 -4.16
CA ILE A 17 5.29 13.63 -4.33
C ILE A 17 6.53 12.74 -4.55
N ILE A 18 6.70 11.70 -3.73
CA ILE A 18 7.82 10.75 -3.82
C ILE A 18 7.79 10.02 -5.17
N SER A 19 6.62 9.56 -5.60
CA SER A 19 6.47 8.90 -6.91
C SER A 19 6.83 9.82 -8.06
N GLY A 20 6.35 11.06 -8.07
CA GLY A 20 6.69 12.05 -9.10
C GLY A 20 8.19 12.36 -9.13
N PHE A 21 8.79 12.58 -7.96
CA PHE A 21 10.23 12.81 -7.83
C PHE A 21 11.06 11.63 -8.36
N THR A 22 10.62 10.40 -8.07
CA THR A 22 11.29 9.18 -8.54
C THR A 22 11.22 9.04 -10.06
N ILE A 23 10.05 9.25 -10.67
CA ILE A 23 9.88 9.17 -12.12
C ILE A 23 10.76 10.19 -12.84
N VAL A 24 10.78 11.43 -12.35
CA VAL A 24 11.63 12.49 -12.92
C VAL A 24 13.11 12.15 -12.76
N SER A 25 13.52 11.72 -11.57
CA SER A 25 14.92 11.41 -11.27
C SER A 25 15.44 10.22 -12.07
N VAL A 26 14.62 9.17 -12.24
CA VAL A 26 14.96 8.01 -13.08
C VAL A 26 14.91 8.36 -14.57
N GLY A 27 14.03 9.27 -14.99
CA GLY A 27 13.93 9.75 -16.37
C GLY A 27 15.06 10.68 -16.81
N LEU A 28 15.90 11.17 -15.88
CA LEU A 28 17.01 12.06 -16.22
C LEU A 28 18.02 11.37 -17.16
N PRO A 29 18.55 12.11 -18.16
CA PRO A 29 19.63 11.61 -19.01
C PRO A 29 20.88 11.22 -18.21
N LYS A 30 21.61 10.18 -18.67
CA LYS A 30 22.81 9.68 -18.01
C LYS A 30 23.85 10.77 -17.69
N TYR A 31 24.01 11.76 -18.59
CA TYR A 31 24.96 12.86 -18.37
C TYR A 31 24.65 13.73 -17.14
N VAL A 32 23.37 13.90 -16.78
CA VAL A 32 22.97 14.67 -15.57
C VAL A 32 23.20 13.82 -14.32
N LYS A 33 22.91 12.52 -14.40
CA LYS A 33 23.11 11.57 -13.31
C LYS A 33 24.59 11.38 -12.98
N ASP A 34 25.45 11.36 -14.00
CA ASP A 34 26.89 11.15 -13.83
C ASP A 34 27.62 12.36 -13.22
N GLN A 35 27.07 13.58 -13.39
CA GLN A 35 27.59 14.80 -12.75
C GLN A 35 26.94 15.11 -11.40
N SER A 36 25.95 14.34 -10.99
CA SER A 36 25.20 14.54 -9.76
C SER A 36 25.78 13.66 -8.64
N ASN A 37 26.00 14.27 -7.46
CA ASN A 37 26.25 13.51 -6.23
C ASN A 37 25.02 12.72 -5.75
N PHE A 38 23.87 12.94 -6.39
CA PHE A 38 22.62 12.23 -6.17
C PHE A 38 22.40 11.20 -7.29
N LYS A 39 22.42 9.91 -6.95
CA LYS A 39 22.13 8.79 -7.85
C LYS A 39 20.94 8.02 -7.30
N MET A 40 20.03 7.65 -8.19
CA MET A 40 18.83 6.89 -7.85
C MET A 40 18.68 5.80 -8.90
N ASP A 41 18.79 4.56 -8.44
CA ASP A 41 18.66 3.37 -9.26
C ASP A 41 17.49 2.52 -8.77
N TYR A 42 16.71 2.00 -9.73
CA TYR A 42 15.54 1.19 -9.48
C TYR A 42 15.52 0.00 -10.43
N THR A 43 15.50 -1.20 -9.86
CA THR A 43 15.28 -2.46 -10.55
C THR A 43 13.98 -3.07 -10.05
N SER A 44 13.06 -3.41 -10.96
CA SER A 44 11.74 -3.91 -10.59
C SER A 44 11.73 -5.42 -10.27
N SER A 45 12.70 -6.20 -10.75
CA SER A 45 12.79 -7.65 -10.49
C SER A 45 14.22 -8.17 -10.64
N PRO A 46 14.87 -8.63 -9.55
CA PRO A 46 14.42 -8.52 -8.16
C PRO A 46 14.27 -7.04 -7.74
N PHE A 47 13.36 -6.74 -6.82
CA PHE A 47 13.17 -5.36 -6.36
C PHE A 47 14.46 -4.87 -5.70
N ASP A 48 15.07 -3.84 -6.29
CA ASP A 48 16.26 -3.21 -5.76
C ASP A 48 16.19 -1.72 -6.01
N PHE A 49 16.19 -0.94 -4.94
CA PHE A 49 16.11 0.50 -5.00
C PHE A 49 17.24 1.12 -4.18
N THR A 50 18.11 1.85 -4.86
CA THR A 50 19.27 2.49 -4.22
C THR A 50 19.23 3.98 -4.47
N VAL A 51 19.45 4.75 -3.41
CA VAL A 51 19.61 6.20 -3.46
C VAL A 51 20.94 6.55 -2.81
N ASP A 52 21.87 7.06 -3.60
CA ASP A 52 23.12 7.63 -3.14
C ASP A 52 23.02 9.15 -3.17
N ALA A 53 23.36 9.81 -2.07
CA ALA A 53 23.39 11.25 -1.92
C ALA A 53 24.72 11.66 -1.27
N GLY A 54 25.77 11.78 -2.09
CA GLY A 54 27.13 12.09 -1.67
C GLY A 54 27.70 11.02 -0.74
N ASN A 55 27.68 11.28 0.57
CA ASN A 55 28.22 10.38 1.60
C ASN A 55 27.15 9.43 2.21
N TYR A 56 25.88 9.61 1.84
CA TYR A 56 24.78 8.80 2.35
C TYR A 56 24.28 7.87 1.26
N SER A 57 24.11 6.59 1.58
CA SER A 57 23.53 5.59 0.69
C SER A 57 22.36 4.91 1.40
N LEU A 58 21.23 4.82 0.72
CA LEU A 58 20.02 4.14 1.15
C LEU A 58 19.70 3.04 0.15
N SER A 59 19.85 1.79 0.56
CA SER A 59 19.56 0.61 -0.26
C SER A 59 18.35 -0.16 0.29
N LEU A 60 17.32 -0.30 -0.52
CA LEU A 60 16.15 -1.15 -0.29
C LEU A 60 16.20 -2.33 -1.26
N ASN A 61 16.80 -3.43 -0.81
CA ASN A 61 16.97 -4.63 -1.65
C ASN A 61 15.80 -5.62 -1.53
N ASN A 62 15.88 -6.69 -2.32
CA ASN A 62 14.88 -7.76 -2.39
C ASN A 62 14.51 -8.38 -1.04
N LYS A 63 15.43 -8.53 -0.09
CA LYS A 63 15.13 -9.05 1.26
C LYS A 63 14.20 -8.12 2.03
N VAL A 64 14.35 -6.81 1.87
CA VAL A 64 13.43 -5.83 2.48
C VAL A 64 12.07 -5.91 1.78
N GLY A 65 12.06 -6.04 0.45
CA GLY A 65 10.85 -6.27 -0.34
C GLY A 65 10.11 -7.56 0.03
N GLU A 66 10.80 -8.67 0.21
CA GLU A 66 10.25 -9.97 0.62
C GLU A 66 9.68 -9.94 2.03
N ASN A 67 10.38 -9.28 2.98
CA ASN A 67 9.87 -9.08 4.32
C ASN A 67 8.61 -8.20 4.33
N PHE A 68 8.58 -7.16 3.48
CA PHE A 68 7.40 -6.32 3.30
C PHE A 68 6.24 -7.09 2.67
N LYS A 69 6.52 -7.92 1.65
CA LYS A 69 5.54 -8.80 1.01
C LYS A 69 4.93 -9.77 2.02
N ASN A 70 5.75 -10.51 2.76
CA ASN A 70 5.29 -11.47 3.77
C ASN A 70 4.51 -10.79 4.91
N GLY A 71 4.96 -9.61 5.34
CA GLY A 71 4.23 -8.80 6.33
C GLY A 71 2.88 -8.31 5.81
N SER A 72 2.84 -7.86 4.56
CA SER A 72 1.62 -7.38 3.91
C SER A 72 0.61 -8.51 3.66
N GLU A 73 1.05 -9.71 3.28
CA GLU A 73 0.19 -10.89 3.12
C GLU A 73 -0.43 -11.32 4.47
N LYS A 74 0.34 -11.27 5.56
CA LYS A 74 -0.20 -11.50 6.92
C LYS A 74 -1.29 -10.49 7.28
N ILE A 75 -1.09 -9.21 7.00
CA ILE A 75 -2.08 -8.16 7.28
C ILE A 75 -3.32 -8.36 6.39
N MET A 76 -3.13 -8.67 5.09
CA MET A 76 -4.20 -8.94 4.14
C MET A 76 -5.07 -10.11 4.59
N ASN A 77 -4.47 -11.19 5.09
CA ASN A 77 -5.20 -12.35 5.59
C ASN A 77 -5.99 -12.05 6.88
N VAL A 78 -5.45 -11.24 7.79
CA VAL A 78 -6.16 -10.81 9.01
C VAL A 78 -7.32 -9.87 8.68
N VAL A 79 -7.13 -8.94 7.74
CA VAL A 79 -8.18 -8.02 7.30
C VAL A 79 -9.24 -8.77 6.50
N GLY A 80 -8.85 -9.63 5.57
CA GLY A 80 -9.76 -10.44 4.76
C GLY A 80 -10.62 -11.39 5.61
N SER A 81 -10.04 -12.06 6.61
CA SER A 81 -10.79 -12.92 7.53
C SER A 81 -11.78 -12.15 8.41
N LYS A 82 -11.39 -10.96 8.91
CA LYS A 82 -12.31 -10.09 9.68
C LYS A 82 -13.43 -9.50 8.84
N ILE A 83 -13.14 -9.12 7.60
CA ILE A 83 -14.15 -8.63 6.67
C ILE A 83 -15.12 -9.78 6.37
N TYR A 84 -14.61 -10.95 5.96
CA TYR A 84 -15.45 -12.11 5.63
C TYR A 84 -16.38 -12.54 6.78
N SER A 85 -15.87 -12.57 8.02
CA SER A 85 -16.71 -12.92 9.18
C SER A 85 -17.78 -11.86 9.47
N GLY A 86 -17.44 -10.58 9.36
CA GLY A 86 -18.39 -9.48 9.50
C GLY A 86 -19.48 -9.48 8.43
N THR A 87 -19.11 -9.71 7.16
CA THR A 87 -20.09 -9.75 6.07
C THR A 87 -21.01 -10.96 6.20
N SER A 88 -20.47 -12.13 6.58
CA SER A 88 -21.26 -13.35 6.79
C SER A 88 -22.30 -13.17 7.90
N TYR A 89 -21.91 -12.54 9.02
CA TYR A 89 -22.82 -12.22 10.11
C TYR A 89 -23.98 -11.30 9.65
N ILE A 90 -23.68 -10.25 8.87
CA ILE A 90 -24.72 -9.35 8.36
C ILE A 90 -25.65 -10.07 7.37
N ILE A 91 -25.11 -10.95 6.52
CA ILE A 91 -25.90 -11.75 5.58
C ILE A 91 -26.87 -12.68 6.33
N ASP A 92 -26.41 -13.35 7.38
CA ASP A 92 -27.26 -14.24 8.18
C ASP A 92 -28.34 -13.48 8.93
N VAL A 93 -28.00 -12.34 9.56
CA VAL A 93 -29.01 -11.46 10.19
C VAL A 93 -30.05 -11.00 9.17
N THR A 94 -29.61 -10.55 8.00
CA THR A 94 -30.49 -10.09 6.92
C THR A 94 -31.44 -11.20 6.45
N ARG A 95 -30.92 -12.41 6.24
CA ARG A 95 -31.72 -13.58 5.86
C ARG A 95 -32.78 -13.90 6.90
N ASN A 96 -32.41 -13.87 8.18
CA ASN A 96 -33.30 -14.17 9.28
C ASN A 96 -34.43 -13.12 9.41
N VAL A 97 -34.12 -11.83 9.19
CA VAL A 97 -35.15 -10.78 9.12
C VAL A 97 -36.09 -10.98 7.95
N PHE A 98 -35.56 -11.27 6.74
CA PHE A 98 -36.38 -11.51 5.56
C PHE A 98 -37.33 -12.69 5.74
N GLN A 99 -36.85 -13.82 6.25
CA GLN A 99 -37.68 -14.99 6.52
C GLN A 99 -38.79 -14.69 7.54
N ASN A 100 -38.46 -13.98 8.61
CA ASN A 100 -39.43 -13.62 9.65
C ASN A 100 -40.49 -12.61 9.14
N VAL A 101 -40.13 -11.78 8.15
CA VAL A 101 -41.06 -10.88 7.46
C VAL A 101 -41.95 -11.68 6.50
N GLU A 102 -41.37 -12.58 5.71
CA GLU A 102 -42.08 -13.43 4.74
C GLU A 102 -43.11 -14.35 5.44
N ASP A 103 -42.74 -14.98 6.56
CA ASP A 103 -43.62 -15.80 7.40
C ASP A 103 -44.81 -15.02 7.97
N ARG A 104 -44.68 -13.71 8.19
CA ARG A 104 -45.77 -12.84 8.67
C ARG A 104 -46.74 -12.42 7.56
N PHE A 105 -46.33 -12.51 6.30
CA PHE A 105 -47.18 -12.16 5.14
C PHE A 105 -47.79 -13.39 4.46
N THR A 106 -47.26 -14.59 4.71
CA THR A 106 -47.76 -15.86 4.15
C THR A 106 -48.60 -16.69 5.12
N LYS A 107 -48.71 -16.29 6.38
CA LYS A 107 -49.74 -16.73 7.34
C LYS A 107 -50.88 -15.73 7.41
#